data_AF-M7Z392-F1
#
_entry.id   AF-M7Z392-F1
#
_cell.length_a   1.000
_cell.length_b   1.000
_cell.length_c   1.000
_cell.angle_alpha   90.00
_cell.angle_beta   90.00
_cell.angle_gamma   90.00
#
_symmetry.space_group_name_H-M   'P 1'
#
loop_
_entity.id
_entity.type
_entity.pdbx_description
1 polymer ?
#
loop_
_entity_poly.entity_id
_entity_poly.type
_entity_poly.pdbx_seq_one_letter_code
_entity_poly.pdbx_strand_id
1 'polypeptide(L)'
;MGQRTHNQKALAEIYLLSFSDVLLTTGASTFGYMSSSLAGLRPTMLMIPEDGKVPEPPCVRAVSMEPCFHMTPDVECRGKAVNKEELSRHVKECEDVGKGIKWIKGIKLFD
;
A
#
# COMPACT_ATOMS: atom_id res chain seq x y z
N MET A 1 22.44 1.33 21.56
CA MET A 1 21.32 0.57 22.19
C MET A 1 19.91 1.07 21.84
N GLY A 2 19.72 2.17 21.09
CA GLY A 2 18.37 2.74 20.86
C GLY A 2 17.50 2.10 19.76
N GLN A 3 18.09 1.52 18.71
CA GLN A 3 17.33 1.09 17.52
C GLN A 3 16.39 -0.11 17.79
N ARG A 4 16.80 -1.09 18.60
CA ARG A 4 15.94 -2.26 18.89
C ARG A 4 14.67 -1.83 19.63
N THR A 5 14.82 -1.07 20.71
CA THR A 5 13.68 -0.57 21.49
C THR A 5 12.79 0.36 20.68
N HIS A 6 13.36 1.21 19.83
CA HIS A 6 12.61 2.03 18.88
C HIS A 6 11.79 1.17 17.93
N ASN A 7 12.41 0.17 17.29
CA ASN A 7 11.72 -0.69 16.32
C ASN A 7 10.65 -1.57 16.97
N GLN A 8 10.82 -1.97 18.25
CA GLN A 8 9.79 -2.66 19.01
C GLN A 8 8.55 -1.79 19.24
N LYS A 9 8.74 -0.50 19.53
CA LYS A 9 7.63 0.46 19.66
C LYS A 9 6.94 0.69 18.31
N ALA A 10 7.72 0.89 17.24
CA ALA A 10 7.20 1.03 15.89
C ALA A 10 6.36 -0.19 15.47
N LEU A 11 6.84 -1.40 15.76
CA LEU A 11 6.08 -2.63 15.51
C LEU A 11 4.80 -2.69 16.35
N ALA A 12 4.86 -2.33 17.63
CA ALA A 12 3.67 -2.28 18.48
C ALA A 12 2.62 -1.31 17.93
N GLU A 13 3.03 -0.14 17.43
CA GLU A 13 2.15 0.84 16.80
C GLU A 13 1.52 0.33 15.49
N ILE A 14 2.27 -0.39 14.64
CA ILE A 14 1.72 -1.07 13.45
C ILE A 14 0.57 -2.02 13.85
N TYR A 15 0.78 -2.84 14.88
CA TYR A 15 -0.24 -3.75 15.38
C TYR A 15 -1.44 -3.03 16.01
N LEU A 16 -1.20 -1.98 16.80
CA LEU A 16 -2.27 -1.17 17.39
C LEU A 16 -3.18 -0.57 16.30
N LEU A 17 -2.59 -0.02 15.23
CA LEU A 17 -3.35 0.46 14.08
C LEU A 17 -4.14 -0.66 13.40
N SER A 18 -3.56 -1.86 13.30
CA SER A 18 -4.21 -3.00 12.66
C SER A 18 -5.49 -3.51 13.35
N PHE A 19 -5.71 -3.12 14.61
CA PHE A 19 -6.92 -3.45 15.35
C PHE A 19 -8.06 -2.42 15.18
N SER A 20 -7.87 -1.40 14.33
CA SER A 20 -8.90 -0.37 14.09
C SER A 20 -9.96 -0.87 13.11
N ASP A 21 -11.24 -0.52 13.31
CA ASP A 21 -12.31 -0.82 12.34
C ASP A 21 -12.20 0.01 11.06
N VAL A 22 -11.61 1.21 11.16
CA VAL A 22 -11.37 2.13 10.07
C VAL A 22 -9.94 2.64 10.16
N LEU A 23 -9.20 2.58 9.06
CA LEU A 23 -7.81 2.97 9.01
C LEU A 23 -7.56 4.11 8.02
N LEU A 24 -7.00 5.21 8.53
CA LEU A 24 -6.44 6.29 7.74
C LEU A 24 -4.91 6.12 7.68
N THR A 25 -4.34 6.11 6.48
CA THR A 25 -2.88 5.98 6.30
C THR A 25 -2.32 7.15 5.49
N THR A 26 -1.01 7.29 5.48
CA THR A 26 -0.31 8.24 4.60
C THR A 26 0.16 7.52 3.34
N GLY A 27 -0.01 8.16 2.17
CA GLY A 27 0.53 7.67 0.91
C GLY A 27 2.04 7.40 0.98
N ALA A 28 2.50 6.39 0.23
CA ALA A 28 3.85 5.83 0.22
C ALA A 28 4.38 5.28 1.56
N SER A 29 3.60 5.31 2.65
CA SER A 29 4.04 4.81 3.95
C SER A 29 3.92 3.29 4.05
N THR A 30 5.06 2.60 4.02
CA THR A 30 5.11 1.14 4.24
C THR A 30 4.64 0.74 5.64
N PHE A 31 4.75 1.63 6.63
CA PHE A 31 4.18 1.45 7.97
C PHE A 31 2.65 1.32 7.91
N GLY A 32 2.01 2.19 7.11
CA GLY A 32 0.57 2.15 6.86
C GLY A 32 0.14 0.92 6.08
N TYR A 33 0.93 0.50 5.08
CA TYR A 33 0.64 -0.73 4.32
C TYR A 33 0.64 -1.98 5.21
N MET A 34 1.64 -2.11 6.09
CA MET A 34 1.71 -3.22 7.05
C MET A 34 0.50 -3.24 7.97
N SER A 35 0.14 -2.09 8.53
CA SER A 35 -1.01 -1.94 9.43
C SER A 35 -2.32 -2.33 8.72
N SER A 36 -2.51 -1.87 7.47
CA SER A 36 -3.69 -2.15 6.66
C SER A 36 -3.81 -3.61 6.26
N SER A 37 -2.69 -4.22 5.88
CA SER A 37 -2.62 -5.63 5.49
C SER A 37 -2.93 -6.54 6.67
N LEU A 38 -2.36 -6.25 7.85
CA LEU A 38 -2.65 -6.98 9.09
C LEU A 38 -4.12 -6.84 9.53
N ALA A 39 -4.70 -5.64 9.35
CA ALA A 39 -6.11 -5.40 9.63
C ALA A 39 -7.05 -6.14 8.66
N GLY A 40 -6.56 -6.57 7.51
CA GLY A 40 -7.42 -7.05 6.42
C GLY A 40 -8.32 -5.94 5.85
N LEU A 41 -7.94 -4.67 6.02
CA LEU A 41 -8.76 -3.52 5.67
C LEU A 41 -8.16 -2.79 4.47
N ARG A 42 -9.04 -2.38 3.55
CA ARG A 42 -8.70 -1.30 2.63
C ARG A 42 -8.50 -0.04 3.48
N PRO A 43 -7.39 0.72 3.37
CA PRO A 43 -7.24 1.99 4.07
C PRO A 43 -7.79 3.16 3.24
N THR A 44 -8.06 4.28 3.91
CA THR A 44 -8.25 5.57 3.25
C THR A 44 -6.93 6.32 3.36
N MET A 45 -6.30 6.61 2.23
CA MET A 45 -4.94 7.13 2.15
C MET A 45 -4.97 8.65 1.99
N LEU A 46 -4.31 9.36 2.90
CA LEU A 46 -3.95 10.76 2.75
C LEU A 46 -2.93 10.87 1.62
N MET A 47 -3.25 11.69 0.62
CA MET A 47 -2.39 11.90 -0.53
C MET A 47 -1.18 12.75 -0.14
N ILE A 48 -0.02 12.44 -0.73
CA ILE A 48 1.24 13.14 -0.43
C ILE A 48 1.11 14.58 -0.93
N PRO A 49 1.33 15.61 -0.08
CA PRO A 49 1.34 16.99 -0.51
C PRO A 49 2.45 17.25 -1.54
N GLU A 50 2.10 17.97 -2.61
CA GLU A 50 3.07 18.52 -3.56
C GLU A 50 3.21 20.02 -3.27
N ASP A 51 4.46 20.52 -3.18
CA ASP A 51 4.78 21.92 -2.88
C ASP A 51 4.08 22.49 -1.62
N GLY A 52 3.88 21.64 -0.61
CA GLY A 52 3.21 22.02 0.65
C GLY A 52 1.71 22.28 0.51
N LYS A 53 1.09 21.93 -0.62
CA LYS A 53 -0.35 22.07 -0.85
C LYS A 53 -1.07 20.77 -0.60
N VAL A 54 -2.25 20.86 0.01
CA VAL A 54 -3.15 19.71 0.18
C VAL A 54 -3.62 19.26 -1.20
N PRO A 55 -3.46 17.97 -1.57
CA PRO A 55 -3.95 17.45 -2.84
C PRO A 55 -5.48 17.47 -2.93
N GLU A 56 -6.03 17.50 -4.14
CA GLU A 56 -7.47 17.36 -4.39
C GLU A 56 -7.75 16.11 -5.24
N PRO A 57 -8.41 15.07 -4.70
CA PRO A 57 -8.93 14.97 -3.33
C PRO A 57 -7.81 14.77 -2.28
N PRO A 58 -8.02 15.18 -1.02
CA PRO A 58 -7.02 15.08 0.04
C PRO A 58 -6.76 13.64 0.47
N CYS A 59 -7.74 12.75 0.24
CA CYS A 59 -7.61 11.34 0.49
C CYS A 59 -8.32 10.51 -0.57
N VAL A 60 -7.83 9.28 -0.75
CA VAL A 60 -8.42 8.31 -1.67
C VAL A 60 -8.62 6.98 -0.95
N ARG A 61 -9.72 6.31 -1.28
CA ARG A 61 -9.96 4.95 -0.77
C ARG A 61 -9.12 3.97 -1.56
N ALA A 62 -8.27 3.20 -0.89
CA ALA A 62 -7.46 2.17 -1.56
C ALA A 62 -8.36 1.13 -2.25
N VAL A 63 -7.93 0.62 -3.40
CA VAL A 63 -8.58 -0.43 -4.19
C VAL A 63 -8.55 -1.78 -3.46
N SER A 64 -7.51 -2.04 -2.67
CA SER A 64 -7.28 -3.25 -1.89
C SER A 64 -6.43 -2.95 -0.65
N MET A 65 -6.36 -3.91 0.27
CA MET A 65 -5.50 -3.85 1.48
C MET A 65 -4.00 -4.06 1.19
N GLU A 66 -3.67 -4.46 -0.04
CA GLU A 66 -2.33 -4.91 -0.43
C GLU A 66 -1.31 -3.75 -0.48
N PRO A 67 -0.04 -4.01 -0.12
CA PRO A 67 1.02 -3.01 -0.21
C PRO A 67 1.32 -2.62 -1.65
N CYS A 68 1.86 -1.41 -1.84
CA CYS A 68 2.39 -0.98 -3.12
C CYS A 68 3.83 -1.46 -3.32
N PHE A 69 4.13 -2.05 -4.47
CA PHE A 69 5.49 -2.27 -4.91
C PHE A 69 6.02 -1.01 -5.62
N HIS A 70 6.75 -0.16 -4.90
CA HIS A 70 7.19 1.16 -5.36
C HIS A 70 8.21 1.13 -6.50
N MET A 71 9.15 0.18 -6.46
CA MET A 71 10.30 0.13 -7.36
C MET A 71 10.18 -1.07 -8.28
N THR A 72 9.27 -0.99 -9.25
CA THR A 72 9.14 -2.03 -10.27
C THR A 72 10.42 -2.14 -11.10
N PRO A 73 10.90 -3.35 -11.43
CA PRO A 73 12.09 -3.52 -12.24
C PRO A 73 11.86 -2.98 -13.66
N ASP A 74 12.81 -2.16 -14.13
CA ASP A 74 12.83 -1.68 -15.51
C ASP A 74 13.57 -2.70 -16.39
N VAL A 75 12.87 -3.78 -16.72
CA VAL A 75 13.42 -4.91 -17.49
C VAL A 75 12.53 -5.27 -18.67
N GLU A 76 13.15 -5.47 -19.83
CA GLU A 76 12.46 -6.01 -20.99
C GLU A 76 12.43 -7.54 -20.95
N CYS A 77 11.24 -8.08 -20.76
CA CYS A 77 11.02 -9.52 -20.84
C CYS A 77 11.18 -10.00 -22.30
N ARG A 78 12.06 -10.98 -22.54
CA ARG A 78 12.24 -11.63 -23.85
C ARG A 78 11.27 -12.79 -24.12
N GLY A 79 10.30 -12.98 -23.22
CA GLY A 79 9.31 -14.06 -23.30
C GLY A 79 8.11 -13.73 -24.17
N LYS A 80 7.15 -14.67 -24.24
CA LYS A 80 5.85 -14.39 -24.87
C LYS A 80 5.14 -13.26 -24.12
N ALA A 81 4.54 -12.35 -24.87
CA ALA A 81 3.74 -11.28 -24.29
C ALA A 81 2.59 -11.88 -23.45
N VAL A 82 2.44 -11.36 -22.23
CA VAL A 82 1.30 -11.66 -21.37
C VAL A 82 0.07 -10.90 -21.84
N ASN A 83 -1.11 -11.51 -21.69
CA ASN A 83 -2.37 -10.83 -21.94
C ASN A 83 -2.55 -9.69 -20.91
N LYS A 84 -2.43 -8.44 -21.37
CA LYS A 84 -2.53 -7.25 -20.52
C LYS A 84 -3.91 -7.10 -19.89
N GLU A 85 -4.97 -7.48 -20.59
CA GLU A 85 -6.34 -7.41 -20.07
C GLU A 85 -6.53 -8.39 -18.92
N GLU A 86 -6.00 -9.61 -19.06
CA GLU A 86 -6.01 -10.60 -17.99
C GLU A 86 -5.19 -10.14 -16.78
N LEU A 87 -4.01 -9.56 -17.00
CA LEU A 87 -3.16 -9.03 -15.94
C LEU A 87 -3.84 -7.88 -15.18
N SER A 88 -4.53 -6.98 -15.89
CA SER A 88 -5.23 -5.83 -15.31
C SER A 88 -6.37 -6.21 -14.34
N ARG A 89 -6.84 -7.47 -14.39
CA ARG A 89 -7.83 -8.02 -13.45
C ARG A 89 -7.22 -8.41 -12.10
N HIS A 90 -5.90 -8.38 -11.97
CA HIS A 90 -5.20 -8.82 -10.77
C HIS A 90 -4.29 -7.74 -10.22
N VAL A 91 -3.67 -6.92 -11.08
CA VAL A 91 -2.72 -5.88 -10.69
C VAL A 91 -3.14 -4.53 -11.28
N LYS A 92 -2.94 -3.45 -10.53
CA LYS A 92 -3.10 -2.07 -10.97
C LYS A 92 -1.94 -1.21 -10.48
N GLU A 93 -1.82 -0.03 -11.08
CA GLU A 93 -1.00 1.03 -10.49
C GLU A 93 -1.52 1.40 -9.10
N CYS A 94 -0.60 1.76 -8.21
CA CYS A 94 -0.92 2.23 -6.88
C CYS A 94 -1.54 3.63 -6.93
N GLU A 95 -2.36 3.93 -5.93
CA GLU A 95 -3.08 5.19 -5.84
C GLU A 95 -2.18 6.33 -5.34
N ASP A 96 -1.08 5.98 -4.67
CA ASP A 96 -0.24 6.89 -3.88
C ASP A 96 1.22 6.98 -4.35
N VAL A 97 1.67 6.08 -5.24
CA VAL A 97 3.02 6.09 -5.82
C VAL A 97 2.95 5.87 -7.32
N GLY A 98 3.37 6.88 -8.09
CA GLY A 98 3.41 6.81 -9.55
C GLY A 98 4.30 5.67 -10.04
N LYS A 99 3.79 4.89 -11.02
CA LYS A 99 4.41 3.66 -11.57
C LYS A 99 4.56 2.50 -10.58
N GLY A 100 4.21 2.67 -9.31
CA GLY A 100 4.12 1.55 -8.37
C GLY A 100 2.98 0.62 -8.75
N ILE A 101 3.09 -0.67 -8.43
CA ILE A 101 2.06 -1.67 -8.73
C ILE A 101 1.58 -2.40 -7.48
N LYS A 102 0.30 -2.75 -7.44
CA LYS A 102 -0.31 -3.53 -6.35
C LYS A 102 -1.39 -4.47 -6.86
N TRP A 103 -1.66 -5.50 -6.06
CA TRP A 103 -2.77 -6.43 -6.32
C TRP A 103 -4.12 -5.78 -6.01
N ILE A 104 -5.14 -6.05 -6.82
CA ILE A 104 -6.48 -5.46 -6.66
C ILE A 104 -7.45 -6.30 -5.83
N LYS A 105 -7.14 -7.58 -5.65
CA LYS A 105 -7.89 -8.48 -4.77
C LYS A 105 -7.03 -8.73 -3.55
N GLY A 106 -7.61 -8.52 -2.37
CA GLY A 106 -6.94 -8.85 -1.12
C GLY A 106 -6.67 -10.35 -1.08
N ILE A 107 -5.42 -10.72 -0.82
CA ILE A 107 -5.07 -12.08 -0.47
C ILE A 107 -5.50 -12.24 0.98
N LYS A 108 -6.64 -12.91 1.22
CA LYS A 108 -7.02 -13.27 2.59
C LYS A 108 -5.99 -14.27 3.11
N LEU A 109 -5.16 -13.83 4.06
CA LEU A 109 -4.17 -14.69 4.70
C LEU A 109 -4.82 -15.63 5.73
N PHE A 110 -6.05 -15.35 6.15
CA PHE A 110 -6.84 -16.15 7.09
C PHE A 110 -8.31 -16.18 6.62
N ASP A 111 -8.93 -17.36 6.70
CA ASP A 111 -10.35 -17.59 6.35
C ASP A 111 -11.31 -16.96 7.35
#